data_AF-A0A966A1V4-F1
#
_entry.id   AF-A0A966A1V4-F1
#
_cell.length_a   1.000
_cell.length_b   1.000
_cell.length_c   1.000
_cell.angle_alpha   90.00
_cell.angle_beta   90.00
_cell.angle_gamma   90.00
#
_symmetry.space_group_name_H-M   'P 1'
#
loop_
_entity.id
_entity.type
_entity.pdbx_description
1 polymer ?
#
loop_
_entity_poly.entity_id
_entity_poly.type
_entity_poly.pdbx_seq_one_letter_code
_entity_poly.pdbx_strand_id
1 'polypeptide(L)'
;MVSTTLQLLNEPLLGMDAALTAAALAPFMDGISAEGNIVLDRDGARLVILTSCSSVGNLSYALLFWYAVSRSVLPRLTRPAWLAGAGIAAAVIAQNVLRLALMASSDTSYDVIHGPSGQTLFEVLMLALVLGLTSLGVWHVLTHSAGDRAAAAARTR
;
A
#
# COMPACT_ATOMS: atom_id res chain seq x y z
N MET A 1 25.65 7.65 9.08
CA MET A 1 24.88 8.92 9.06
C MET A 1 23.49 8.81 8.41
N VAL A 2 23.13 7.71 7.73
CA VAL A 2 21.75 7.47 7.23
C VAL A 2 20.74 7.14 8.36
N SER A 3 21.24 6.75 9.54
CA SER A 3 20.43 6.23 10.66
C SER A 3 19.59 7.28 11.41
N THR A 4 20.02 8.54 11.47
CA THR A 4 19.32 9.58 12.27
C THR A 4 18.17 10.23 11.51
N THR A 5 18.28 10.37 10.18
CA THR A 5 17.24 10.98 9.34
C THR A 5 16.03 10.07 9.17
N LEU A 6 16.23 8.75 9.07
CA LEU A 6 15.13 7.77 9.05
C LEU A 6 14.42 7.65 10.41
N GLN A 7 15.14 7.79 11.53
CA GLN A 7 14.52 7.81 12.86
C GLN A 7 13.58 9.00 13.05
N LEU A 8 13.92 10.17 12.50
CA LEU A 8 13.04 11.35 12.52
C LEU A 8 11.77 11.18 11.69
N LEU A 9 11.83 10.35 10.63
CA LEU A 9 10.67 10.04 9.79
C LEU A 9 9.84 8.88 10.34
N ASN A 10 10.42 7.99 11.14
CA ASN A 10 9.70 6.83 11.68
C ASN A 10 8.49 7.26 12.51
N GLU A 11 8.66 8.19 13.45
CA GLU A 11 7.57 8.72 14.29
C GLU A 11 6.35 9.20 13.48
N PRO A 12 6.47 10.15 12.53
CA PRO A 12 5.32 10.63 11.76
C PRO A 12 4.77 9.57 10.81
N LEU A 13 5.60 8.67 10.27
CA LEU A 13 5.14 7.60 9.38
C LEU A 13 4.32 6.56 10.14
N LEU A 14 4.81 6.16 11.32
CA LEU A 14 4.10 5.26 12.23
C LEU A 14 2.80 5.90 12.75
N GLY A 15 2.83 7.20 13.04
CA GLY A 15 1.64 7.94 13.43
C GLY A 15 0.59 8.05 12.33
N MET A 16 1.01 8.16 11.07
CA MET A 16 0.09 8.09 9.94
C MET A 16 -0.56 6.70 9.83
N ASP A 17 0.22 5.62 9.98
CA ASP A 17 -0.32 4.26 9.98
C ASP A 17 -1.30 4.04 11.14
N ALA A 18 -1.00 4.57 12.33
CA ALA A 18 -1.90 4.52 13.50
C ALA A 18 -3.19 5.30 13.26
N ALA A 19 -3.10 6.52 12.73
CA ALA A 19 -4.25 7.37 12.44
C ALA A 19 -5.17 6.76 11.38
N LEU A 20 -4.61 6.23 10.29
CA LEU A 20 -5.39 5.55 9.26
C LEU A 20 -6.05 4.28 9.79
N THR A 21 -5.36 3.54 10.65
CA THR A 21 -5.91 2.33 11.30
C THR A 21 -7.08 2.68 12.22
N ALA A 22 -6.91 3.70 13.08
CA ALA A 22 -7.99 4.17 13.94
C ALA A 22 -9.19 4.68 13.13
N ALA A 23 -8.94 5.43 12.05
CA ALA A 23 -10.00 5.89 11.14
C ALA A 23 -10.74 4.73 10.46
N ALA A 24 -10.04 3.65 10.09
CA ALA A 24 -10.64 2.45 9.51
C ALA A 24 -11.49 1.67 10.52
N LEU A 25 -11.15 1.72 11.81
CA LEU A 25 -11.87 1.05 12.89
C LEU A 25 -13.01 1.88 13.48
N ALA A 26 -12.99 3.20 13.34
CA ALA A 26 -13.99 4.11 13.88
C ALA A 26 -15.46 3.76 13.54
N PRO A 27 -15.80 3.20 12.36
CA PRO A 27 -17.17 2.76 12.07
C PRO A 27 -17.62 1.53 12.87
N PHE A 28 -16.69 0.78 13.45
CA PHE A 28 -16.95 -0.51 14.10
C PHE A 28 -16.74 -0.47 15.61
N MET A 29 -16.02 0.53 16.12
CA MET A 29 -15.58 0.61 17.51
C MET A 29 -15.74 2.03 18.06
N ASP A 30 -16.43 2.15 19.19
CA ASP A 30 -16.65 3.44 19.85
C ASP A 30 -15.47 3.85 20.72
N GLY A 31 -14.92 5.04 20.49
CA GLY A 31 -13.82 5.58 21.31
C GLY A 31 -12.42 5.15 20.85
N ILE A 32 -12.31 4.58 19.66
CA ILE A 32 -11.01 4.31 19.03
C ILE A 32 -10.32 5.63 18.66
N SER A 33 -9.02 5.73 18.97
CA SER A 33 -8.19 6.89 18.65
C SER A 33 -6.74 6.47 18.40
N ALA A 34 -5.91 7.41 17.93
CA ALA A 34 -4.49 7.18 17.70
C ALA A 34 -3.66 8.26 18.42
N GLU A 35 -2.61 7.84 19.12
CA GLU A 35 -1.65 8.72 19.78
C GLU A 35 -0.23 8.23 19.45
N GLY A 36 0.54 9.04 18.72
CA GLY A 36 1.82 8.60 18.16
C GLY A 36 1.62 7.35 17.30
N ASN A 37 2.42 6.31 17.55
CA ASN A 37 2.34 5.02 16.86
C ASN A 37 1.40 4.00 17.54
N ILE A 38 0.52 4.44 18.45
CA ILE A 38 -0.36 3.58 19.24
C ILE A 38 -1.81 3.79 18.82
N VAL A 39 -2.54 2.68 18.64
CA VAL A 39 -4.00 2.66 18.50
C VAL A 39 -4.60 2.36 19.87
N LEU A 40 -5.49 3.25 20.34
CA LEU A 40 -6.12 3.20 21.66
C LEU A 40 -7.62 3.00 21.54
N ASP A 41 -8.21 2.45 22.59
CA ASP A 41 -9.63 2.38 22.85
C ASP A 41 -9.92 2.83 24.31
N ARG A 42 -11.18 2.84 24.73
CA ARG A 42 -11.63 3.20 26.09
C ARG A 42 -10.95 2.40 27.19
N ASP A 43 -10.59 1.15 26.91
CA ASP A 43 -9.92 0.24 27.86
C ASP A 43 -8.39 0.35 27.86
N GLY A 44 -7.81 1.18 26.98
CA GLY A 44 -6.36 1.40 26.88
C GLY A 44 -5.77 1.09 25.49
N ALA A 45 -4.46 0.83 25.45
CA ALA A 45 -3.75 0.58 24.20
C ALA A 45 -4.14 -0.79 23.60
N ARG A 46 -4.59 -0.79 22.34
CA ARG A 46 -4.93 -2.00 21.59
C ARG A 46 -3.80 -2.50 20.71
N LEU A 47 -3.04 -1.58 20.10
CA LEU A 47 -1.96 -1.96 19.19
C LEU A 47 -0.85 -0.91 19.20
N VAL A 48 0.39 -1.36 19.38
CA VAL A 48 1.59 -0.55 19.17
C VAL A 48 2.17 -0.90 17.81
N ILE A 49 2.26 0.09 16.91
CA ILE A 49 2.80 -0.09 15.57
C ILE A 49 4.31 0.11 15.62
N LEU A 50 5.05 -0.89 15.17
CA LEU A 50 6.51 -0.86 15.07
C LEU A 50 6.92 -0.65 13.61
N THR A 51 8.16 -0.22 13.40
CA THR A 51 8.72 0.09 12.06
C THR A 51 8.61 -1.07 11.07
N SER A 52 8.70 -2.32 11.54
CA SER A 52 8.51 -3.53 10.73
C SER A 52 7.08 -3.73 10.22
N CYS A 53 6.10 -3.05 10.82
CA CYS A 53 4.69 -3.10 10.43
C CYS A 53 4.25 -1.86 9.64
N SER A 54 5.16 -0.93 9.38
CA SER A 54 4.84 0.30 8.66
C SER A 54 4.63 0.05 7.16
N SER A 55 3.70 0.80 6.58
CA SER A 55 3.37 0.76 5.15
C SER A 55 4.54 1.11 4.24
N VAL A 56 5.55 1.83 4.75
CA VAL A 56 6.59 2.50 3.95
C VAL A 56 7.56 1.53 3.29
N GLY A 57 7.94 0.45 3.96
CA GLY A 57 8.83 -0.57 3.40
C GLY A 57 8.20 -1.24 2.17
N ASN A 58 6.97 -1.70 2.34
CA ASN A 58 6.17 -2.36 1.31
C ASN A 58 5.87 -1.41 0.14
N LEU A 59 5.53 -0.16 0.44
CA LEU A 59 5.28 0.88 -0.55
C LEU A 59 6.51 1.15 -1.42
N SER A 60 7.69 1.22 -0.81
CA SER A 60 8.94 1.49 -1.52
C SER A 60 9.27 0.39 -2.53
N TYR A 61 9.17 -0.89 -2.12
CA TYR A 61 9.38 -2.01 -3.03
C TYR A 61 8.32 -2.09 -4.13
N ALA A 62 7.05 -1.84 -3.80
CA ALA A 62 5.96 -1.84 -4.76
C ALA A 62 6.15 -0.78 -5.86
N LEU A 63 6.50 0.46 -5.47
CA LEU A 63 6.73 1.54 -6.42
C LEU A 63 7.98 1.31 -7.26
N LEU A 64 9.06 0.77 -6.68
CA LEU A 64 10.26 0.42 -7.42
C LEU A 64 9.97 -0.67 -8.45
N PHE A 65 9.24 -1.72 -8.05
CA PHE A 65 8.82 -2.79 -8.94
C PHE A 65 7.96 -2.25 -10.10
N TRP A 66 6.92 -1.49 -9.79
CA TRP A 66 6.06 -0.85 -10.78
C TRP A 66 6.87 0.00 -11.77
N TYR A 67 7.78 0.84 -11.25
CA TYR A 67 8.61 1.71 -12.06
C TYR A 67 9.54 0.92 -12.98
N ALA A 68 10.23 -0.09 -12.45
CA ALA A 68 11.15 -0.95 -13.21
C ALA A 68 10.43 -1.67 -14.35
N VAL A 69 9.30 -2.33 -14.06
CA VAL A 69 8.49 -3.02 -15.07
C VAL A 69 7.96 -2.03 -16.10
N SER A 70 7.34 -0.93 -15.66
CA SER A 70 6.77 0.06 -16.57
C SER A 70 7.82 0.69 -17.50
N ARG A 71 9.03 0.96 -17.00
CA ARG A 71 10.12 1.51 -17.82
C ARG A 71 10.76 0.50 -18.76
N SER A 72 10.76 -0.78 -18.41
CA SER A 72 11.27 -1.85 -19.26
C SER A 72 10.38 -2.12 -20.48
N VAL A 73 9.06 -1.92 -20.33
CA VAL A 73 8.07 -2.19 -21.38
C VAL A 73 7.65 -0.93 -22.14
N LEU A 74 7.49 0.19 -21.44
CA LEU A 74 6.99 1.44 -22.03
C LEU A 74 8.14 2.39 -22.38
N PRO A 75 8.20 2.91 -23.63
CA PRO A 75 9.22 3.87 -24.04
C PRO A 75 9.24 5.13 -23.17
N ARG A 76 8.06 5.58 -22.72
CA ARG A 76 7.86 6.73 -21.83
C ARG A 76 6.70 6.43 -20.87
N LEU A 77 6.79 6.95 -19.65
CA LEU A 77 5.69 6.90 -18.69
C LEU A 77 4.63 7.93 -19.07
N THR A 78 3.49 7.45 -19.52
CA THR A 78 2.33 8.27 -19.88
C THR A 78 1.50 8.59 -18.64
N ARG A 79 0.56 9.54 -18.75
CA ARG A 79 -0.37 9.86 -17.63
C ARG A 79 -1.10 8.62 -17.08
N PRO A 80 -1.63 7.69 -17.91
CA PRO A 80 -2.25 6.46 -17.39
C PRO A 80 -1.28 5.57 -16.60
N ALA A 81 0.00 5.50 -17.00
CA ALA A 81 1.01 4.76 -16.25
C ALA A 81 1.22 5.37 -14.85
N TRP A 82 1.33 6.70 -14.75
CA TRP A 82 1.44 7.40 -13.46
C TRP A 82 0.21 7.21 -12.57
N LEU A 83 -1.00 7.22 -13.14
CA LEU A 83 -2.22 6.93 -12.41
C LEU A 83 -2.22 5.49 -11.87
N ALA A 84 -1.73 4.52 -12.64
CA ALA A 84 -1.55 3.15 -12.16
C ALA A 84 -0.54 3.08 -10.99
N GLY A 85 0.57 3.82 -11.05
CA GLY A 85 1.53 3.93 -9.95
C GLY A 85 0.92 4.53 -8.67
N ALA A 86 0.12 5.59 -8.80
CA ALA A 86 -0.62 6.17 -7.69
C ALA A 86 -1.66 5.20 -7.10
N GLY A 87 -2.36 4.45 -7.96
CA GLY A 87 -3.28 3.39 -7.55
C GLY A 87 -2.59 2.26 -6.77
N ILE A 88 -1.41 1.84 -7.21
CA ILE A 88 -0.59 0.85 -6.50
C ILE A 88 -0.20 1.38 -5.12
N ALA A 89 0.24 2.64 -5.02
CA ALA A 89 0.58 3.26 -3.75
C ALA A 89 -0.61 3.24 -2.77
N ALA A 90 -1.78 3.70 -3.23
CA ALA A 90 -3.00 3.72 -2.42
C ALA A 90 -3.41 2.31 -1.97
N ALA A 91 -3.31 1.32 -2.87
CA ALA A 91 -3.70 -0.05 -2.58
C ALA A 91 -2.76 -0.74 -1.58
N VAL A 92 -1.45 -0.48 -1.64
CA VAL A 92 -0.48 -0.99 -0.66
C VAL A 92 -0.72 -0.38 0.73
N ILE A 93 -0.97 0.94 0.80
CA ILE A 93 -1.32 1.61 2.07
C ILE A 93 -2.62 1.01 2.62
N ALA A 94 -3.67 0.89 1.79
CA ALA A 94 -4.95 0.34 2.21
C ALA A 94 -4.84 -1.11 2.73
N GLN A 95 -4.05 -1.95 2.06
CA GLN A 95 -3.82 -3.31 2.52
C GLN A 95 -3.10 -3.32 3.88
N ASN A 96 -2.09 -2.46 4.07
CA ASN A 96 -1.38 -2.41 5.35
C ASN A 96 -2.28 -1.91 6.49
N VAL A 97 -3.08 -0.86 6.23
CA VAL A 97 -4.08 -0.35 7.17
C VAL A 97 -5.10 -1.44 7.52
N LEU A 98 -5.58 -2.21 6.54
CA LEU A 98 -6.47 -3.34 6.79
C LEU A 98 -5.81 -4.40 7.68
N ARG A 99 -4.53 -4.73 7.43
CA ARG A 99 -3.79 -5.68 8.27
C ARG A 99 -3.70 -5.20 9.71
N LEU A 100 -3.36 -3.93 9.93
CA LEU A 100 -3.25 -3.31 11.24
C LEU A 100 -4.62 -3.23 11.94
N ALA A 101 -5.67 -2.88 11.21
CA ALA A 101 -7.02 -2.83 11.75
C ALA A 101 -7.50 -4.21 12.22
N LEU A 102 -7.22 -5.26 11.45
CA LEU A 102 -7.52 -6.63 11.85
C LEU A 102 -6.72 -7.05 13.09
N MET A 103 -5.43 -6.71 13.16
CA MET A 103 -4.61 -6.96 14.36
C MET A 103 -5.14 -6.22 15.60
N ALA A 104 -5.61 -4.99 15.45
CA ALA A 104 -6.12 -4.17 16.57
C ALA A 104 -7.55 -4.54 17.01
N SER A 105 -8.27 -5.37 16.24
CA SER A 105 -9.68 -5.67 16.51
C SER A 105 -9.92 -6.58 17.72
N SER A 106 -9.05 -7.55 17.96
CA SER A 106 -9.09 -8.45 19.13
C SER A 106 -7.77 -9.20 19.29
N ASP A 107 -7.49 -9.68 20.51
CA ASP A 107 -6.27 -10.46 20.81
C ASP A 107 -6.17 -11.73 19.96
N THR A 108 -7.28 -12.43 19.75
CA THR A 108 -7.32 -13.62 18.86
C THR A 108 -6.97 -13.25 17.42
N SER A 109 -7.47 -12.10 16.93
CA SER A 109 -7.15 -11.63 15.58
C SER A 109 -5.68 -11.20 15.50
N TYR A 110 -5.15 -10.57 16.54
CA TYR A 110 -3.74 -10.26 16.65
C TYR A 110 -2.90 -11.53 16.48
N ASP A 111 -3.14 -12.58 17.27
CA ASP A 111 -2.35 -13.81 17.24
C ASP A 111 -2.39 -14.50 15.87
N VAL A 112 -3.56 -14.54 15.23
CA VAL A 112 -3.72 -15.16 13.90
C VAL A 112 -3.03 -14.35 12.80
N ILE A 113 -3.22 -13.03 12.80
CA ILE A 113 -2.75 -12.14 11.72
C ILE A 113 -1.26 -11.82 11.90
N HIS A 114 -0.78 -11.72 13.14
CA HIS A 114 0.63 -11.53 13.47
C HIS A 114 1.42 -12.83 13.40
N GLY A 115 0.78 -13.98 13.57
CA GLY A 115 1.43 -15.29 13.43
C GLY A 115 1.98 -15.54 12.02
N PRO A 116 2.83 -16.57 11.85
CA PRO A 116 3.53 -16.84 10.58
C PRO A 116 2.57 -16.96 9.37
N SER A 117 1.44 -17.65 9.56
CA SER A 117 0.44 -17.85 8.51
C SER A 117 -0.21 -16.54 8.07
N GLY A 118 -0.53 -15.66 9.02
CA GLY A 118 -1.10 -14.34 8.74
C GLY A 118 -0.12 -13.45 8.00
N GLN A 119 1.14 -13.42 8.44
CA GLN A 119 2.20 -12.67 7.76
C GLN A 119 2.36 -13.12 6.31
N THR A 120 2.52 -14.43 6.07
CA THR A 120 2.65 -14.98 4.71
C THR A 120 1.43 -14.66 3.85
N LEU A 121 0.22 -14.76 4.39
CA LEU A 121 -1.00 -14.43 3.66
C LEU A 121 -0.99 -12.98 3.16
N PHE A 122 -0.72 -12.02 4.04
CA PHE A 122 -0.70 -10.60 3.66
C PHE A 122 0.45 -10.26 2.70
N GLU A 123 1.60 -10.89 2.84
CA GLU A 123 2.72 -10.74 1.90
C GLU A 123 2.37 -11.27 0.49
N VAL A 124 1.73 -12.44 0.41
CA VAL A 124 1.28 -13.00 -0.87
C VAL A 124 0.20 -12.14 -1.50
N LEU A 125 -0.77 -11.64 -0.70
CA LEU A 125 -1.80 -10.74 -1.18
C LEU A 125 -1.22 -9.43 -1.71
N MET A 126 -0.24 -8.85 -1.00
CA MET A 126 0.46 -7.66 -1.44
C MET A 126 1.22 -7.88 -2.75
N LEU A 127 1.95 -8.99 -2.85
CA LEU A 127 2.69 -9.35 -4.06
C LEU A 127 1.72 -9.52 -5.24
N ALA A 128 0.64 -10.27 -5.06
CA ALA A 128 -0.38 -10.47 -6.09
C ALA A 128 -1.02 -9.15 -6.52
N LEU A 129 -1.30 -8.26 -5.57
CA LEU A 129 -1.89 -6.94 -5.83
C LEU A 129 -0.93 -6.06 -6.63
N VAL A 130 0.34 -5.97 -6.24
CA VAL A 130 1.34 -5.16 -6.93
C VAL A 130 1.61 -5.69 -8.34
N LEU A 131 1.75 -7.01 -8.48
CA LEU A 131 1.90 -7.66 -9.78
C LEU A 131 0.69 -7.39 -10.67
N GLY A 132 -0.51 -7.67 -10.17
CA GLY A 132 -1.76 -7.50 -10.92
C GLY A 132 -1.98 -6.07 -11.40
N LEU A 133 -1.86 -5.09 -10.51
CA LEU A 133 -2.05 -3.68 -10.85
C LEU A 133 -0.96 -3.15 -11.79
N THR A 134 0.29 -3.58 -11.62
CA THR A 134 1.38 -3.21 -12.53
C THR A 134 1.13 -3.77 -13.93
N SER A 135 0.82 -5.07 -14.02
CA SER A 135 0.51 -5.73 -15.30
C SER A 135 -0.71 -5.10 -15.98
N LEU A 136 -1.78 -4.83 -15.23
CA LEU A 136 -2.99 -4.18 -15.75
C LEU A 136 -2.70 -2.76 -16.25
N GLY A 137 -1.94 -1.97 -15.50
CA GLY A 137 -1.56 -0.61 -15.88
C GLY A 137 -0.74 -0.57 -17.16
N VAL A 138 0.26 -1.46 -17.28
CA VAL A 138 1.07 -1.58 -18.49
C VAL A 138 0.23 -2.08 -19.67
N TRP A 139 -0.59 -3.11 -19.47
CA TRP A 139 -1.50 -3.64 -20.49
C TRP A 139 -2.43 -2.55 -21.04
N HIS A 140 -3.05 -1.77 -20.16
CA HIS A 140 -3.93 -0.67 -20.53
C HIS A 140 -3.23 0.37 -21.40
N VAL A 141 -1.99 0.74 -21.07
CA VAL A 141 -1.21 1.70 -21.88
C VAL A 141 -0.88 1.11 -23.26
N LEU A 142 -0.48 -0.16 -23.31
CA LEU A 142 -0.12 -0.83 -24.57
C LEU A 142 -1.29 -0.93 -25.54
N THR A 143 -2.47 -1.30 -25.08
CA THR A 143 -3.67 -1.44 -25.92
C THR A 143 -4.17 -0.10 -26.45
N HIS A 144 -4.17 0.95 -25.62
CA HIS A 144 -4.52 2.31 -26.06
C HIS A 144 -3.51 2.84 -27.08
N SER A 145 -2.22 2.64 -26.84
CA SER A 145 -1.16 3.05 -27.77
C SER A 145 -1.24 2.31 -29.11
N ALA A 146 -1.71 1.05 -29.13
CA ALA A 146 -1.95 0.31 -30.35
C ALA A 146 -3.17 0.86 -31.13
N GLY A 147 -4.27 1.16 -30.44
CA GLY A 147 -5.47 1.74 -31.03
C GLY A 147 -5.22 3.11 -31.69
N ASP A 148 -4.50 4.00 -31.01
CA ASP A 148 -4.18 5.34 -31.52
C ASP A 148 -3.34 5.26 -32.81
N ARG A 149 -2.37 4.34 -32.87
CA ARG A 149 -1.54 4.12 -34.06
C ARG A 149 -2.34 3.58 -35.24
N ALA A 150 -3.26 2.65 -34.99
CA ALA A 150 -4.14 2.11 -36.04
C ALA A 150 -5.09 3.19 -36.58
N ALA A 151 -5.68 4.01 -35.70
CA ALA A 151 -6.55 5.11 -36.11
C ALA A 151 -5.81 6.21 -36.89
N ALA A 152 -4.56 6.51 -36.54
CA ALA A 152 -3.73 7.46 -37.28
C ALA A 152 -3.40 6.96 -38.70
N ALA A 153 -3.01 5.69 -38.84
CA ALA A 153 -2.71 5.08 -40.15
C ALA A 153 -3.92 5.04 -41.09
N ALA A 154 -5.14 4.95 -40.54
CA ALA A 154 -6.38 4.98 -41.32
C ALA A 154 -6.74 6.38 -41.85
N ARG A 155 -6.30 7.46 -41.20
CA ARG A 155 -6.57 8.86 -41.64
C ARG A 155 -5.62 9.35 -42.74
N THR A 156 -4.50 8.68 -42.94
CA THR A 156 -3.49 9.01 -43.96
C THR A 156 -3.72 8.27 -45.29
N ARG A 157 -4.78 7.48 -45.41
CA ARG A 157 -5.23 6.81 -46.64
C ARG A 157 -6.47 7.51 -47.17
#